data_AF-A0A2A4NV19-F1
#
_entry.id   AF-A0A2A4NV19-F1
#
_cell.length_a   1.000
_cell.length_b   1.000
_cell.length_c   1.000
_cell.angle_alpha   90.00
_cell.angle_beta   90.00
_cell.angle_gamma   90.00
#
_symmetry.space_group_name_H-M   'P 1'
#
loop_
_entity.id
_entity.type
_entity.pdbx_description
1 polymer ?
#
loop_
_entity_poly.entity_id
_entity_poly.type
_entity_poly.pdbx_seq_one_letter_code
_entity_poly.pdbx_strand_id
1 'polypeptide(L)'
;MGATELRDKLLHLINSGDENFLRALYDFSEQKKAEEKTEIVAYTVQGEPLTKELYIEKVKKSEAAMKKGHFTTSEDLEKEMLSW
;
A
#
# COMPACT_ATOMS: atom_id res chain seq x y z
N MET A 1 28.01 -1.16 -2.32
CA MET A 1 27.65 -0.38 -1.12
C MET A 1 26.55 -1.12 -0.39
N GLY A 2 26.73 -1.36 0.91
CA GLY A 2 25.69 -1.93 1.76
C GLY A 2 24.70 -0.87 2.25
N ALA A 3 23.53 -1.29 2.74
CA ALA A 3 22.48 -0.38 3.22
C ALA A 3 22.96 0.57 4.36
N THR A 4 23.86 0.10 5.22
CA THR A 4 24.44 0.89 6.32
C THR A 4 25.33 2.02 5.80
N GLU A 5 26.25 1.69 4.88
CA GLU A 5 27.19 2.67 4.31
C GLU A 5 26.46 3.78 3.53
N LEU A 6 25.37 3.41 2.83
CA LEU A 6 24.53 4.36 2.13
C LEU A 6 23.80 5.31 3.09
N ARG A 7 23.28 4.78 4.21
CA ARG A 7 22.61 5.57 5.24
C ARG A 7 23.55 6.60 5.86
N ASP A 8 24.77 6.20 6.19
CA ASP A 8 25.75 7.10 6.83
C ASP A 8 26.14 8.25 5.89
N LYS A 9 26.34 7.96 4.60
CA LYS A 9 26.62 8.98 3.58
C LYS A 9 25.46 9.96 3.38
N LEU A 10 24.21 9.45 3.37
CA LEU A 10 23.02 10.30 3.27
C LEU A 10 22.87 11.23 4.48
N LEU A 11 23.06 10.72 5.69
CA LEU A 11 23.00 11.53 6.91
C LEU A 11 24.05 12.65 6.90
N HIS A 12 25.26 12.35 6.43
CA HIS A 12 26.30 13.38 6.28
C HIS A 12 25.87 14.47 5.29
N LEU A 13 25.33 14.11 4.13
CA LEU A 13 24.86 15.06 3.12
C LEU A 13 23.73 15.94 3.64
N ILE A 14 22.79 15.37 4.40
CA ILE A 14 21.69 16.11 5.03
C ILE A 14 22.23 17.10 6.07
N ASN A 15 23.17 16.68 6.91
CA ASN A 15 23.72 17.54 7.96
C ASN A 15 24.61 18.69 7.41
N SER A 16 25.19 18.53 6.22
CA SER A 16 26.03 19.55 5.58
C SER A 16 25.33 20.34 4.47
N GLY A 17 24.11 19.98 4.11
CA GLY A 17 23.37 20.55 2.98
C GLY A 17 22.78 21.92 3.28
N ASP A 18 22.65 22.76 2.25
CA ASP A 18 21.94 24.03 2.35
C ASP A 18 20.42 23.84 2.21
N GLU A 19 19.65 24.90 2.49
CA GLU A 19 18.18 24.83 2.46
C GLU A 19 17.64 24.40 1.09
N ASN A 20 18.26 24.86 0.00
CA ASN A 20 17.84 24.52 -1.37
C ASN A 20 18.04 23.03 -1.65
N PHE A 21 19.19 22.47 -1.27
CA PHE A 21 19.45 21.03 -1.38
C PHE A 21 18.49 20.21 -0.54
N LEU A 22 18.27 20.60 0.72
CA LEU A 22 17.35 19.90 1.62
C LEU A 22 15.91 19.91 1.09
N ARG A 23 15.48 21.04 0.52
CA ARG A 23 14.15 21.18 -0.08
C ARG A 23 13.98 20.30 -1.32
N ALA A 24 14.97 20.29 -2.21
CA ALA A 24 14.95 19.41 -3.38
C ALA A 24 14.94 17.92 -2.98
N LEU A 25 15.69 17.55 -1.93
CA LEU A 25 15.70 16.18 -1.42
C LEU A 25 14.35 15.80 -0.79
N TYR A 26 13.73 16.72 -0.04
CA TYR A 26 12.40 16.53 0.53
C TYR A 26 11.36 16.32 -0.57
N ASP A 27 11.30 17.21 -1.56
CA ASP A 27 10.36 17.15 -2.67
C ASP A 27 10.51 15.84 -3.45
N PHE A 28 11.75 15.41 -3.73
CA PHE A 28 12.03 14.12 -4.36
C PHE A 28 11.53 12.94 -3.52
N SER A 29 11.74 12.98 -2.21
CA SER A 29 11.31 11.91 -1.31
C SER A 29 9.78 11.80 -1.22
N GLU A 30 9.09 12.93 -1.20
CA GLU A 30 7.62 12.98 -1.17
C GLU A 30 7.04 12.53 -2.52
N GLN A 31 7.65 12.92 -3.64
CA GLN A 31 7.28 12.42 -4.96
C GLN A 31 7.40 10.90 -5.03
N LYS A 32 8.52 10.33 -4.55
CA LYS A 32 8.72 8.86 -4.56
C LYS A 32 7.70 8.13 -3.70
N LYS A 33 7.38 8.65 -2.51
CA LYS A 33 6.30 8.10 -1.68
C LYS A 33 4.94 8.21 -2.38
N ALA A 34 4.65 9.32 -3.04
CA ALA A 34 3.40 9.50 -3.77
C ALA A 34 3.27 8.48 -4.92
N GLU A 35 4.36 8.27 -5.68
CA GLU A 35 4.44 7.24 -6.73
C GLU A 35 4.14 5.84 -6.18
N GLU A 36 4.75 5.46 -5.05
CA GLU A 36 4.47 4.17 -4.38
C GLU A 36 3.01 4.03 -3.92
N LYS A 37 2.38 5.12 -3.47
CA LYS A 37 0.97 5.10 -3.06
C LYS A 37 0.01 4.96 -4.24
N THR A 38 0.40 5.43 -5.41
CA THR A 38 -0.40 5.34 -6.64
C THR A 38 -0.21 4.03 -7.39
N GLU A 39 0.67 3.15 -6.93
CA GLU A 39 0.88 1.83 -7.54
C GLU A 39 -0.40 0.99 -7.47
N ILE A 40 -0.97 0.70 -8.64
CA ILE A 40 -2.13 -0.18 -8.80
C ILE A 40 -1.64 -1.62 -8.68
N VAL A 41 -2.12 -2.34 -7.67
CA VAL A 41 -1.70 -3.72 -7.38
C VAL A 41 -2.77 -4.76 -7.72
N ALA A 42 -4.02 -4.35 -7.89
CA ALA A 42 -5.15 -5.24 -8.20
C ALA A 42 -6.32 -4.46 -8.82
N TYR A 43 -7.35 -5.19 -9.26
CA TYR A 43 -8.62 -4.62 -9.73
C TYR A 43 -9.82 -5.27 -9.02
N THR A 44 -10.93 -4.56 -8.90
CA THR A 44 -12.21 -5.11 -8.41
C THR A 44 -12.88 -5.98 -9.48
N VAL A 45 -13.92 -6.73 -9.11
CA VAL A 45 -14.72 -7.50 -10.09
C VAL A 45 -15.48 -6.59 -11.07
N GLN A 46 -15.64 -5.31 -10.72
CA GLN A 46 -16.17 -4.25 -11.59
C GLN A 46 -15.08 -3.57 -12.44
N GLY A 47 -13.81 -3.98 -12.30
CA GLY A 47 -12.68 -3.42 -13.05
C GLY A 47 -12.09 -2.14 -12.47
N GLU A 48 -12.41 -1.78 -11.23
CA GLU A 48 -11.86 -0.56 -10.60
C GLU A 48 -10.45 -0.83 -10.04
N PRO A 49 -9.47 0.05 -10.28
CA PRO A 49 -8.12 -0.13 -9.79
C PRO A 49 -8.02 -0.03 -8.26
N LEU A 50 -7.19 -0.88 -7.67
CA LEU A 50 -6.88 -0.87 -6.24
C LEU A 50 -5.40 -0.55 -6.03
N THR A 51 -5.14 0.51 -5.25
CA THR A 51 -3.80 0.80 -4.76
C THR A 51 -3.41 -0.18 -3.65
N LYS A 52 -2.11 -0.28 -3.37
CA LYS A 52 -1.58 -1.13 -2.28
C LYS A 52 -2.26 -0.86 -0.94
N GLU A 53 -2.47 0.40 -0.60
CA GLU A 53 -3.10 0.83 0.67
C GLU A 53 -4.56 0.36 0.74
N LEU A 54 -5.33 0.60 -0.32
CA LEU A 54 -6.74 0.15 -0.42
C LEU A 54 -6.85 -1.37 -0.38
N TYR A 55 -5.94 -2.08 -1.05
CA TYR A 55 -5.92 -3.53 -1.04
C TYR A 55 -5.68 -4.09 0.37
N ILE A 56 -4.67 -3.56 1.09
CA ILE A 56 -4.39 -3.96 2.48
C ILE A 56 -5.58 -3.67 3.40
N GLU A 57 -6.22 -2.51 3.26
CA GLU A 57 -7.42 -2.16 4.03
C GLU A 57 -8.55 -3.17 3.79
N LYS A 58 -8.78 -3.52 2.51
CA LYS A 58 -9.82 -4.49 2.13
C LYS A 58 -9.57 -5.87 2.72
N VAL A 59 -8.32 -6.35 2.70
CA VAL A 59 -7.91 -7.61 3.34
C VAL A 59 -8.19 -7.57 4.84
N LYS A 60 -7.75 -6.53 5.55
CA LYS A 60 -7.99 -6.38 6.99
C LYS A 60 -9.47 -6.35 7.33
N LYS A 61 -10.28 -5.66 6.51
CA LYS A 61 -11.74 -5.61 6.67
C LYS A 61 -12.37 -6.99 6.51
N SER A 62 -11.94 -7.77 5.52
CA SER A 62 -12.39 -9.15 5.32
C SER A 62 -12.01 -10.05 6.49
N GLU A 63 -10.76 -9.98 6.98
CA GLU A 63 -10.33 -10.74 8.15
C GLU A 63 -11.16 -10.39 9.40
N ALA A 64 -11.44 -9.11 9.62
CA ALA A 64 -12.27 -8.67 10.74
C ALA A 64 -13.72 -9.14 10.60
N ALA A 65 -14.28 -9.16 9.39
CA ALA A 65 -15.61 -9.69 9.11
C ALA A 65 -15.68 -11.19 9.39
N MET A 66 -14.69 -11.96 8.91
CA MET A 66 -14.59 -13.40 9.19
C MET A 66 -14.51 -13.69 10.69
N LYS A 67 -13.68 -12.94 11.43
CA LYS A 67 -13.58 -13.06 12.91
C LYS A 67 -14.89 -12.75 13.63
N LYS A 68 -15.73 -11.89 13.07
CA LYS A 68 -17.07 -11.56 13.59
C LYS A 68 -18.15 -12.57 13.20
N GLY A 69 -17.80 -13.63 12.46
CA GLY A 69 -18.74 -14.63 11.98
C GLY A 69 -19.47 -14.23 10.69
N HIS A 70 -19.05 -13.16 10.02
CA HIS A 70 -19.58 -12.76 8.72
C HIS A 70 -18.78 -13.45 7.61
N PHE A 71 -19.05 -14.73 7.41
CA PHE A 71 -18.51 -15.53 6.31
C PHE A 71 -19.64 -16.33 5.66
N THR A 72 -19.46 -16.68 4.40
CA THR A 72 -20.34 -17.57 3.64
C THR A 72 -19.61 -18.90 3.50
N THR A 73 -20.24 -20.01 3.89
CA THR A 73 -19.65 -21.34 3.62
C THR A 73 -19.86 -21.74 2.18
N SER A 74 -19.14 -22.76 1.71
CA SER A 74 -19.37 -23.32 0.37
C SER A 74 -20.82 -23.79 0.19
N GLU A 75 -21.44 -24.36 1.23
CA GLU A 75 -22.83 -24.81 1.18
C GLU A 75 -23.82 -23.64 1.10
N ASP A 76 -23.55 -22.54 1.82
CA ASP A 76 -24.36 -21.32 1.73
C ASP A 76 -24.27 -20.71 0.33
N LEU A 77 -23.05 -20.68 -0.24
CA LEU A 77 -22.82 -20.17 -1.58
C LEU A 77 -23.53 -21.02 -2.65
N GLU A 78 -23.48 -22.35 -2.55
CA GLU A 78 -24.20 -23.25 -3.46
C GLU A 78 -25.72 -22.99 -3.42
N LYS A 79 -26.29 -22.76 -2.23
CA LYS A 79 -27.71 -22.41 -2.07
C LYS A 79 -28.04 -21.06 -2.70
N GLU A 80 -27.20 -20.05 -2.53
CA GLU A 80 -27.40 -18.73 -3.14
C GLU A 80 -27.32 -18.78 -4.67
N MET A 81 -26.36 -19.53 -5.22
CA MET A 81 -26.19 -19.68 -6.67
C MET A 81 -27.39 -20.33 -7.35
N LEU A 82 -28.14 -21.21 -6.67
CA LEU A 82 -29.39 -21.78 -7.19
C LEU A 82 -30.51 -20.75 -7.38
N SER A 83 -30.38 -19.57 -6.77
CA SER A 83 -31.36 -18.48 -6.82
C SER A 83 -31.00 -17.33 -7.76
N TRP A 84 -29.86 -17.42 -8.45
CA TRP A 84 -29.40 -16.46 -9.47
C TRP A 84 -29.88 -16.86 -10.86
#